data_AF-A0A7K5MZM8-F1
#
_entry.id   AF-A0A7K5MZM8-F1
#
_cell.length_a   1.000
_cell.length_b   1.000
_cell.length_c   1.000
_cell.angle_alpha   90.00
_cell.angle_beta   90.00
_cell.angle_gamma   90.00
#
_symmetry.space_group_name_H-M   'P 1'
#
loop_
_entity.id
_entity.type
_entity.pdbx_description
1 polymer ?
#
loop_
_entity_poly.entity_id
_entity_poly.type
_entity_poly.pdbx_seq_one_letter_code
_entity_poly.pdbx_strand_id
1 'polypeptide(L)' 'DSFHLELQESRECREWRLGRHSIPPFIPLQGLAREFLPGKPREFLAVLWQHLNAFVARRRQLQLLQ' A
#
# COMPACT_ATOMS: atom_id res chain seq x y z
N ASP A 1 6.20 -11.25 8.02
CA ASP A 1 6.42 -9.95 7.35
C ASP A 1 5.25 -9.06 7.62
N SER A 2 5.50 -7.89 8.21
CA SER A 2 4.48 -6.91 8.55
C SER A 2 4.86 -5.58 7.93
N PHE A 3 3.88 -4.88 7.36
CA PHE A 3 4.04 -3.55 6.78
C PHE A 3 3.08 -2.59 7.48
N HIS A 4 3.50 -1.33 7.63
CA HIS A 4 2.74 -0.29 8.31
C HIS A 4 2.37 0.79 7.31
N LEU A 5 1.13 1.28 7.43
CA LEU A 5 0.59 2.38 6.64
C LEU A 5 -0.27 3.23 7.55
N GLU A 6 0.04 4.52 7.63
CA GLU A 6 -0.81 5.52 8.23
C GLU A 6 -1.60 6.27 7.15
N LEU A 7 -2.89 6.48 7.38
CA LEU A 7 -3.75 7.32 6.57
C LEU A 7 -4.25 8.48 7.44
N GLN A 8 -4.09 9.70 6.95
CA GLN A 8 -4.50 10.91 7.64
C GLN A 8 -5.65 11.55 6.88
N GLU A 9 -6.77 11.81 7.55
CA GLU A 9 -7.88 12.53 6.96
C GLU A 9 -7.62 14.04 7.05
N SER A 10 -7.51 14.71 5.90
CA SER A 10 -7.40 16.16 5.87
C SER A 10 -8.79 16.78 5.96
N ARG A 11 -9.08 17.46 7.08
CA ARG A 11 -10.35 18.17 7.29
C ARG A 11 -10.61 19.28 6.27
N GLU A 12 -9.56 19.85 5.70
CA GLU A 12 -9.63 20.94 4.71
C GLU A 12 -10.08 20.43 3.34
N CYS A 13 -9.65 19.24 2.93
CA CYS A 13 -9.93 18.69 1.60
C CYS A 13 -10.92 17.52 1.62
N ARG A 14 -11.32 17.00 2.79
CA ARG A 14 -12.06 15.73 2.95
C ARG A 14 -11.41 14.56 2.17
N GLU A 15 -10.09 14.61 2.06
CA GLU A 15 -9.29 13.63 1.34
C GLU A 15 -8.34 12.91 2.31
N TRP A 16 -8.13 11.62 2.04
CA TRP A 16 -7.13 10.83 2.73
C TRP A 16 -5.73 11.13 2.18
N ARG A 17 -4.80 11.43 3.06
CA ARG A 17 -3.38 11.63 2.76
C ARG A 17 -2.57 10.47 3.32
N LEU A 18 -1.51 10.10 2.60
CA LEU A 18 -0.54 9.11 3.07
C LEU A 18 0.30 9.72 4.20
N GLY A 19 0.29 9.07 5.36
CA GLY A 19 1.16 9.38 6.50
C GLY A 19 2.46 8.57 6.45
N ARG A 20 3.01 8.24 7.61
CA ARG A 20 4.21 7.40 7.69
C ARG A 20 3.89 5.98 7.23
N HIS A 21 4.80 5.38 6.46
CA HIS A 21 4.62 4.01 6.00
C HIS A 21 5.94 3.27 5.81
N SER A 22 5.90 1.94 5.87
CA SER A 22 7.02 1.04 5.57
C SER A 22 6.86 0.29 4.24
N ILE A 23 5.93 0.73 3.40
CA ILE A 23 5.67 0.14 2.09
C ILE A 23 6.90 0.27 1.18
N PRO A 24 7.35 -0.81 0.52
CA PRO A 24 8.49 -0.77 -0.38
C PRO A 24 8.35 0.25 -1.52
N PRO A 25 9.44 0.94 -1.92
CA PRO A 25 9.37 2.07 -2.87
C PRO A 25 9.00 1.68 -4.30
N PHE A 26 9.10 0.39 -4.67
CA PHE A 26 8.68 -0.09 -5.98
C PHE A 26 7.15 -0.22 -6.11
N ILE A 27 6.41 -0.19 -4.99
CA ILE A 27 4.94 -0.17 -5.03
C ILE A 27 4.51 1.28 -5.29
N PRO A 28 3.69 1.56 -6.31
CA PRO A 28 3.29 2.92 -6.70
C PRO A 28 2.24 3.51 -5.74
N LEU A 29 2.57 3.59 -4.44
CA LEU A 29 1.63 3.92 -3.36
C LEU A 29 0.92 5.27 -3.56
N GLN A 30 1.64 6.29 -4.02
CA GLN A 30 1.07 7.62 -4.28
C GLN A 30 0.06 7.62 -5.44
N GLY A 31 0.31 6.83 -6.48
CA GLY A 31 -0.61 6.67 -7.60
C GLY A 31 -1.88 5.96 -7.18
N LEU A 32 -1.73 4.82 -6.48
CA LEU A 32 -2.85 4.07 -5.91
C LEU A 32 -3.68 4.93 -4.94
N ALA A 33 -3.00 5.72 -4.11
CA ALA A 33 -3.66 6.62 -3.17
C ALA A 33 -4.53 7.64 -3.90
N ARG A 34 -3.99 8.29 -4.94
CA ARG A 34 -4.72 9.28 -5.74
C ARG A 34 -5.90 8.69 -6.49
N GLU A 35 -5.77 7.47 -6.99
CA GLU A 35 -6.80 6.81 -7.79
C GLU A 35 -7.95 6.26 -6.94
N PHE A 36 -7.63 5.64 -5.80
CA PHE A 36 -8.60 4.85 -5.06
C PHE A 36 -9.04 5.46 -3.72
N LEU A 37 -8.20 6.24 -3.03
CA LEU A 37 -8.61 6.80 -1.73
C LEU A 37 -9.81 7.76 -1.82
N PRO A 38 -9.98 8.56 -2.91
CA PRO A 38 -11.22 9.30 -3.14
C PRO A 38 -12.38 8.34 -3.45
N GLY A 39 -13.13 7.97 -2.41
CA GLY A 39 -14.38 7.21 -2.53
C GLY A 39 -14.25 5.68 -2.56
N LYS A 40 -13.04 5.12 -2.73
CA LYS A 40 -12.83 3.65 -2.81
C LYS A 40 -11.68 3.14 -1.91
N PRO A 41 -11.64 3.49 -0.61
CA PRO A 41 -10.55 3.10 0.28
C PRO A 41 -10.38 1.58 0.46
N ARG A 42 -11.46 0.80 0.27
CA ARG A 42 -11.38 -0.67 0.28
C ARG A 42 -10.64 -1.23 -0.93
N GLU A 43 -10.89 -0.66 -2.12
CA GLU A 43 -10.17 -1.06 -3.35
C GLU A 43 -8.69 -0.71 -3.24
N PHE A 44 -8.36 0.46 -2.69
CA PHE A 44 -6.98 0.85 -2.38
C PHE A 44 -6.26 -0.22 -1.53
N LEU A 45 -6.86 -0.63 -0.41
CA LEU A 45 -6.26 -1.63 0.47
C LEU A 45 -6.14 -3.01 -0.19
N ALA A 46 -7.12 -3.40 -1.01
CA ALA A 46 -7.09 -4.66 -1.74
C ALA A 46 -5.93 -4.72 -2.74
N VAL A 47 -5.75 -3.66 -3.54
CA VAL A 47 -4.65 -3.57 -4.52
C VAL A 47 -3.29 -3.53 -3.81
N LEU A 48 -3.17 -2.72 -2.74
CA LEU A 48 -1.94 -2.67 -1.94
C LEU A 48 -1.59 -4.04 -1.34
N TRP A 49 -2.59 -4.76 -0.82
CA TRP A 49 -2.42 -6.10 -0.28
C TRP A 49 -1.92 -7.10 -1.32
N GLN A 50 -2.41 -7.04 -2.56
CA GLN A 50 -1.94 -7.88 -3.65
C GLN A 50 -0.46 -7.62 -3.97
N HIS A 51 -0.04 -6.36 -4.07
CA HIS A 51 1.36 -6.02 -4.31
C HIS A 51 2.29 -6.53 -3.20
N LEU A 52 1.90 -6.32 -1.94
CA LEU A 52 2.70 -6.77 -0.79
C LEU A 52 2.83 -8.29 -0.75
N ASN A 53 1.75 -9.02 -1.01
CA ASN A 53 1.79 -10.48 -1.04
C ASN A 53 2.60 -11.04 -2.20
N ALA A 54 2.47 -10.45 -3.40
CA ALA A 54 3.28 -10.85 -4.54
C ALA A 54 4.79 -10.67 -4.25
N PHE A 55 5.15 -9.55 -3.61
CA PHE A 55 6.52 -9.31 -3.17
C PHE A 55 7.01 -10.34 -2.14
N VAL A 56 6.23 -10.56 -1.07
CA VAL A 56 6.60 -11.54 -0.02
C VAL A 56 6.69 -12.95 -0.60
N ALA A 57 5.75 -13.35 -1.47
CA ALA A 57 5.77 -14.64 -2.14
C ALA A 57 7.03 -14.81 -2.99
N ARG A 58 7.39 -13.80 -3.78
CA ARG A 58 8.61 -13.83 -4.60
C ARG A 58 9.87 -13.92 -3.75
N ARG A 59 9.94 -13.16 -2.65
CA ARG A 59 11.08 -13.22 -1.73
C ARG A 59 11.22 -14.60 -1.08
N ARG A 60 10.11 -15.19 -0.63
CA ARG A 60 10.09 -16.55 -0.07
C ARG A 60 10.51 -17.59 -1.10
N GLN A 61 10.04 -17.48 -2.34
CA GLN A 61 10.45 -18.38 -3.42
C GLN A 61 11.97 -18.37 -3.62
N LEU A 62 12.59 -17.18 -3.60
CA LEU A 62 14.05 -17.07 -3.73
C LEU A 62 14.78 -17.68 -2.53
N GLN A 63 14.27 -17.50 -1.31
CA GLN A 63 14.85 -18.11 -0.10
C GLN A 63 14.80 -19.65 -0.12
N LEU A 64 13.79 -20.24 -0.75
CA LEU A 64 13.66 -21.71 -0.88
C LEU A 64 14.57 -22.30 -1.97
N LEU A 65 15.08 -21.48 -2.89
CA LEU A 65 16.01 -21.89 -3.95
C LEU A 65 17.48 -21.69 -3.55
N GLN A 66 17.74 -21.12 -2.38
CA GLN A 66 19.06 -20.95 -1.77
C GLN A 66 19.35 -22.09 -0.80
#